data_AF-A0A354H1Y5-F1
#
_entry.id   AF-A0A354H1Y5-F1
#
_cell.length_a   1.000
_cell.length_b   1.000
_cell.length_c   1.000
_cell.angle_alpha   90.00
_cell.angle_beta   90.00
_cell.angle_gamma   90.00
#
_symmetry.space_group_name_H-M   'P 1'
#
loop_
_entity.id
_entity.type
_entity.pdbx_description
1 polymer ?
#
loop_
_entity_poly.entity_id
_entity_poly.type
_entity_poly.pdbx_seq_one_letter_code
_entity_poly.pdbx_strand_id
1 'polypeptide(L)'
;MEVIEKKLSKKTFYLIEKNKVSAQNGKIKNGDIIAFTTNQNGLDVAHVGFALWHGKSLRLLHASSKEGGVAISEKTLTAYLKSNKNFTGIIVARPL
;
A
#
# COMPACT_ATOMS: atom_id res chain seq x y z
N MET A 1 21.45 3.26 12.66
CA MET A 1 20.17 3.63 12.02
C MET A 1 20.18 5.06 11.49
N GLU A 2 20.59 6.05 12.29
CA GLU A 2 20.58 7.48 11.89
C GLU A 2 21.26 7.80 10.54
N VAL A 3 22.44 7.22 10.24
CA VAL A 3 23.13 7.44 8.95
C VAL A 3 22.30 6.91 7.78
N ILE A 4 21.62 5.78 7.95
CA ILE A 4 20.77 5.16 6.93
C ILE A 4 19.51 6.00 6.73
N GLU A 5 18.85 6.41 7.81
CA GLU A 5 17.66 7.27 7.79
C GLU A 5 17.96 8.60 7.09
N LYS A 6 19.03 9.32 7.50
CA LYS A 6 19.45 10.58 6.86
C LYS A 6 19.72 10.44 5.36
N LYS A 7 20.24 9.28 4.92
CA LYS A 7 20.46 8.99 3.50
C LYS A 7 19.14 8.77 2.76
N LEU A 8 18.20 8.03 3.35
CA LEU A 8 16.89 7.74 2.75
C LEU A 8 15.98 8.96 2.73
N SER A 9 16.02 9.83 3.74
CA SER A 9 15.22 11.06 3.80
C SER A 9 15.50 12.04 2.65
N LYS A 10 16.64 11.91 1.96
CA LYS A 10 17.00 12.73 0.79
C LYS A 10 16.53 12.14 -0.53
N LYS A 11 15.95 10.93 -0.54
CA LYS A 11 15.48 10.28 -1.76
C LYS A 11 14.06 10.70 -2.10
N THR A 12 13.80 10.84 -3.40
CA THR A 12 12.45 11.02 -3.93
C THR A 12 11.80 9.66 -4.16
N PHE A 13 10.57 9.50 -3.67
CA PHE A 13 9.73 8.33 -3.92
C PHE A 13 8.51 8.76 -4.73
N TYR A 14 8.14 7.96 -5.73
CA TYR A 14 6.92 8.16 -6.50
C TYR A 14 5.81 7.31 -5.90
N LEU A 15 4.67 7.95 -5.59
CA LEU A 15 3.51 7.29 -5.02
C LEU A 15 2.24 7.68 -5.77
N ILE A 16 1.24 6.81 -5.70
CA ILE A 16 -0.12 7.11 -6.15
C ILE A 16 -0.88 7.64 -4.94
N GLU A 17 -1.26 8.91 -4.97
CA GLU A 17 -1.98 9.56 -3.87
C GLU A 17 -3.31 8.85 -3.60
N LYS A 18 -3.74 8.84 -2.34
CA LYS A 18 -4.98 8.19 -1.87
C LYS A 18 -6.20 8.45 -2.76
N ASN A 19 -6.36 9.67 -3.26
CA ASN A 19 -7.50 10.05 -4.10
C ASN A 19 -7.36 9.64 -5.57
N LYS A 20 -6.15 9.35 -6.04
CA LYS A 20 -5.82 8.98 -7.42
C LYS A 20 -5.78 7.46 -7.64
N VAL A 21 -5.68 6.65 -6.58
CA VAL A 21 -5.58 5.17 -6.69
C VAL A 21 -6.73 4.58 -7.49
N SER A 22 -7.97 5.00 -7.25
CA SER A 22 -9.15 4.44 -7.93
C SER A 22 -9.07 4.53 -9.45
N ALA A 23 -8.53 5.63 -9.98
CA ALA A 23 -8.38 5.85 -11.43
C ALA A 23 -7.24 5.01 -12.03
N GLN A 24 -6.31 4.53 -11.21
CA GLN A 24 -5.15 3.75 -11.64
C GLN A 24 -5.31 2.24 -11.39
N ASN A 25 -6.41 1.80 -10.77
CA ASN A 25 -6.63 0.38 -10.42
C ASN A 25 -6.32 -0.57 -11.59
N GLY A 26 -6.77 -0.25 -12.80
CA GLY A 26 -6.55 -1.10 -13.99
C GLY A 26 -5.07 -1.33 -14.39
N LYS A 27 -4.13 -0.55 -13.83
CA LYS A 27 -2.69 -0.73 -14.06
C LYS A 27 -2.02 -1.65 -13.03
N ILE A 28 -2.70 -1.91 -11.91
CA ILE A 28 -2.25 -2.80 -10.84
C ILE A 28 -2.61 -4.23 -11.23
N LYS A 29 -1.65 -5.15 -11.13
CA LYS A 29 -1.80 -6.56 -11.51
C LYS A 29 -1.74 -7.47 -10.28
N ASN A 30 -2.25 -8.69 -10.43
CA ASN A 30 -2.10 -9.72 -9.40
C ASN A 30 -0.62 -9.93 -9.05
N GLY A 31 -0.33 -9.99 -7.75
CA GLY A 31 1.02 -10.18 -7.25
C GLY A 31 1.87 -8.90 -7.16
N ASP A 32 1.35 -7.74 -7.62
CA ASP A 32 2.02 -6.46 -7.32
C ASP A 32 2.12 -6.26 -5.81
N ILE A 33 3.30 -5.84 -5.34
CA ILE A 33 3.54 -5.46 -3.96
C ILE A 33 2.96 -4.05 -3.77
N ILE A 34 2.08 -3.93 -2.78
CA ILE A 34 1.45 -2.67 -2.40
C ILE A 34 2.02 -2.23 -1.05
N ALA A 35 2.67 -1.08 -1.04
CA ALA A 35 3.17 -0.44 0.18
C ALA A 35 2.33 0.81 0.49
N PHE A 36 1.67 0.82 1.65
CA PHE A 36 0.81 1.92 2.09
C PHE A 36 1.66 3.02 2.72
N THR A 37 1.75 4.16 2.04
CA THR A 37 2.50 5.31 2.56
C THR A 37 1.73 5.99 3.69
N THR A 38 2.42 6.66 4.61
CA THR A 38 1.79 7.28 5.78
C THR A 38 2.19 8.74 5.99
N ASN A 39 1.41 9.47 6.80
CA ASN A 39 1.74 10.78 7.34
C ASN A 39 2.30 10.71 8.77
N GLN A 40 2.60 9.52 9.30
CA GLN A 40 3.24 9.38 10.60
C GLN A 40 4.68 9.91 10.53
N ASN A 41 5.03 10.81 11.44
CA ASN A 41 6.36 11.44 11.46
C ASN A 41 7.47 10.39 11.58
N GLY A 42 8.46 10.47 10.69
CA GLY A 42 9.61 9.56 10.67
C GLY A 42 9.35 8.21 10.01
N LEU A 43 8.17 7.97 9.42
CA LEU A 43 7.81 6.71 8.78
C LEU A 43 7.29 6.92 7.35
N ASP A 44 7.82 6.17 6.40
CA ASP A 44 7.47 6.22 4.98
C ASP A 44 6.31 5.28 4.65
N VAL A 45 6.40 4.02 5.10
CA VAL A 45 5.43 2.94 4.83
C VAL A 45 4.96 2.33 6.15
N ALA A 46 3.64 2.24 6.33
CA ALA A 46 3.05 1.71 7.55
C ALA A 46 2.45 0.31 7.41
N HIS A 47 2.18 -0.15 6.18
CA HIS A 47 1.62 -1.48 5.93
C HIS A 47 1.97 -1.97 4.52
N VAL A 48 1.96 -3.29 4.33
CA VAL A 48 2.25 -3.92 3.04
C VAL A 48 1.32 -5.11 2.76
N GLY A 49 1.20 -5.47 1.48
CA GLY A 49 0.55 -6.70 1.04
C GLY A 49 0.65 -6.86 -0.48
N PHE A 50 -0.06 -7.84 -1.01
CA PHE A 50 -0.11 -8.11 -2.45
C PHE A 50 -1.46 -7.72 -3.04
N ALA A 51 -1.43 -7.15 -4.24
CA ALA A 51 -2.62 -6.93 -5.05
C ALA A 51 -3.23 -8.27 -5.48
N LEU A 52 -4.53 -8.41 -5.26
CA LEU A 52 -5.30 -9.58 -5.68
C LEU A 52 -6.64 -9.14 -6.28
N TRP A 53 -6.80 -9.35 -7.57
CA TRP A 53 -8.05 -9.22 -8.29
C TRP A 53 -8.93 -10.44 -8.06
N HIS A 54 -10.11 -10.20 -7.52
CA HIS A 54 -11.21 -11.15 -7.45
C HIS A 54 -12.31 -10.65 -8.39
N GLY A 55 -12.31 -11.16 -9.63
CA GLY A 55 -13.16 -10.63 -10.70
C GLY A 55 -12.86 -9.15 -10.96
N LYS A 56 -13.87 -8.28 -10.80
CA LYS A 56 -13.73 -6.82 -10.97
C LYS A 56 -13.30 -6.09 -9.68
N SER A 57 -12.99 -6.82 -8.60
CA SER A 57 -12.64 -6.25 -7.30
C SER A 57 -11.16 -6.40 -7.02
N LEU A 58 -10.41 -5.30 -7.04
CA LEU A 58 -9.02 -5.27 -6.56
C LEU A 58 -9.01 -5.23 -5.04
N ARG A 59 -8.44 -6.26 -4.42
CA ARG A 59 -8.31 -6.46 -2.97
C ARG A 59 -6.84 -6.60 -2.56
N LEU A 60 -6.60 -6.72 -1.26
CA LEU A 60 -5.28 -6.87 -0.67
C LEU A 60 -5.17 -8.24 -0.02
N LEU A 61 -4.17 -9.04 -0.40
CA LEU A 61 -3.71 -10.21 0.34
C LEU A 61 -2.61 -9.75 1.31
N HIS A 62 -2.82 -9.85 2.62
CA HIS A 62 -1.85 -9.35 3.60
C HIS A 62 -1.91 -10.09 4.93
N ALA A 63 -0.82 -10.01 5.70
CA ALA A 63 -0.87 -10.33 7.12
C ALA A 63 -1.71 -9.27 7.84
N SER A 64 -2.75 -9.70 8.53
CA SER A 64 -3.66 -8.83 9.27
C SER A 64 -3.56 -9.12 10.75
N SER A 65 -3.06 -8.14 11.52
CA SER A 65 -3.06 -8.24 12.98
C SER A 65 -4.48 -8.29 13.55
N LYS A 66 -5.46 -7.70 12.86
CA LYS A 66 -6.88 -7.75 13.25
C LYS A 66 -7.46 -9.16 13.09
N GLU A 67 -7.12 -9.85 12.00
CA GLU A 67 -7.64 -11.19 11.71
C GLU A 67 -6.74 -12.31 12.27
N GLY A 68 -5.60 -11.97 12.89
CA GLY A 68 -4.68 -12.94 13.50
C GLY A 68 -3.91 -13.81 12.51
N GLY A 69 -3.85 -13.43 11.23
CA GLY A 69 -3.24 -14.26 10.18
C GLY A 69 -3.20 -13.59 8.81
N VAL A 70 -2.79 -14.36 7.79
CA VAL A 70 -2.82 -13.91 6.39
C VAL A 70 -4.27 -13.97 5.91
N ALA A 71 -4.78 -12.85 5.43
CA ALA A 71 -6.17 -12.69 5.01
C ALA A 71 -6.26 -11.91 3.69
N ILE A 72 -7.39 -12.09 3.01
CA ILE A 72 -7.80 -11.23 1.90
C ILE A 72 -8.72 -10.15 2.47
N SER A 73 -8.42 -8.90 2.19
CA SER A 73 -9.21 -7.78 2.68
C SER A 73 -10.67 -7.88 2.22
N GLU A 74 -11.62 -7.68 3.16
CA GLU A 74 -13.05 -7.58 2.83
C GLU A 74 -13.35 -6.36 1.94
N LYS A 75 -12.62 -5.28 2.18
CA LYS A 75 -12.67 -4.03 1.42
C LYS A 75 -11.85 -4.14 0.14
N THR A 76 -12.23 -3.37 -0.87
CA THR A 76 -11.34 -3.13 -2.03
C THR A 76 -10.06 -2.42 -1.57
N LEU A 77 -9.00 -2.50 -2.36
CA LEU A 77 -7.73 -1.83 -2.06
C LEU A 77 -7.92 -0.33 -1.79
N THR A 78 -8.71 0.35 -2.64
CA THR A 78 -9.03 1.78 -2.47
C THR A 78 -9.82 2.03 -1.19
N ALA A 79 -10.81 1.19 -0.87
CA ALA A 79 -11.61 1.36 0.35
C ALA A 79 -10.80 1.05 1.63
N TYR A 80 -9.90 0.07 1.57
CA TYR A 80 -8.94 -0.22 2.64
C TYR A 80 -8.03 0.98 2.89
N LEU A 81 -7.41 1.51 1.82
CA LEU A 81 -6.57 2.70 1.85
C LEU A 81 -7.30 3.90 2.49
N LYS A 82 -8.55 4.15 2.08
CA LYS A 82 -9.36 5.27 2.60
C LYS A 82 -9.84 5.06 4.03
N SER A 83 -9.94 3.81 4.50
CA SER A 83 -10.43 3.52 5.85
C SER A 83 -9.46 3.86 6.97
N ASN A 84 -8.16 4.03 6.66
CA ASN A 84 -7.18 4.52 7.62
C ASN A 84 -6.79 5.96 7.29
N LYS A 85 -7.05 6.89 8.23
CA LYS A 85 -6.74 8.32 8.07
C LYS A 85 -5.24 8.60 7.94
N ASN A 86 -4.38 7.74 8.49
CA ASN A 86 -2.93 7.92 8.47
C ASN A 86 -2.30 7.50 7.14
N PHE A 87 -3.00 6.73 6.29
CA PHE A 87 -2.47 6.39 4.97
C PHE A 87 -2.60 7.57 4.01
N THR A 88 -1.57 7.83 3.22
CA THR A 88 -1.51 8.96 2.28
C THR A 88 -1.57 8.52 0.81
N GLY A 89 -1.27 7.25 0.53
CA GLY A 89 -1.24 6.71 -0.82
C GLY A 89 -0.64 5.31 -0.85
N ILE A 90 -0.22 4.87 -2.03
CA ILE A 90 0.48 3.61 -2.24
C ILE A 90 1.71 3.77 -3.14
N ILE A 91 2.74 3.00 -2.84
CA ILE A 91 3.81 2.65 -3.78
C ILE A 91 3.48 1.26 -4.32
N VAL A 92 3.69 1.06 -5.61
CA VAL A 92 3.44 -0.22 -6.30
C VAL A 92 4.76 -0.72 -6.86
N ALA A 93 5.14 -1.95 -6.49
CA ALA A 93 6.30 -2.63 -7.06
C ALA A 93 5.86 -3.97 -7.67
N ARG A 94 6.53 -4.39 -8.74
CA ARG A 94 6.26 -5.66 -9.43
C ARG A 94 7.53 -6.52 -9.45
N PRO A 95 7.49 -7.77 -8.97
CA PRO A 95 8.59 -8.70 -9.12
C PRO A 95 8.97 -8.89 -10.60
N LEU A 96 10.26 -9.10 -10.88
CA LEU A 96 10.80 -9.36 -12.22
C LEU A 96 11.13 -10.85 -12.38
#